data_AF-A0A097IHN8-F1
#
_entry.id   AF-A0A097IHN8-F1
#
_cell.length_a   1.000
_cell.length_b   1.000
_cell.length_c   1.000
_cell.angle_alpha   90.00
_cell.angle_beta   90.00
_cell.angle_gamma   90.00
#
_symmetry.space_group_name_H-M   'P 1'
#
loop_
_entity.id
_entity.type
_entity.pdbx_description
1 polymer ?
#
loop_
_entity_poly.entity_id
_entity_poly.type
_entity_poly.pdbx_seq_one_letter_code
_entity_poly.pdbx_strand_id
1 'polypeptide(L)'
;MLVMRIVYFALAVVFSLLAIAIRFTAGDTRLAVAAVVCAGVFLVLGFRAQAKKVEPDTFVLSPEQEDTLRRMVADGNRPGAIEQYRLWSRHASTGQARADIDRL
;
A
#
# COMPACT_ATOMS: atom_id res chain seq x y z
N MET A 1 4.32 14.69 5.29
CA MET A 1 4.34 13.71 4.18
C MET A 1 2.96 13.35 3.59
N LEU A 2 1.84 13.82 4.18
CA LEU A 2 0.49 13.79 3.57
C LEU A 2 0.34 14.77 2.38
N VAL A 3 1.07 15.90 2.43
CA VAL A 3 1.00 16.99 1.46
C VAL A 3 1.40 16.55 0.06
N MET A 4 2.49 15.79 -0.10
CA MET A 4 2.95 15.32 -1.43
C MET A 4 1.95 14.36 -2.09
N ARG A 5 1.22 13.56 -1.29
CA ARG A 5 0.17 12.65 -1.79
C ARG A 5 -1.03 13.44 -2.32
N ILE A 6 -1.44 14.49 -1.61
CA ILE A 6 -2.53 15.37 -2.03
C ILE A 6 -2.14 16.14 -3.29
N VAL A 7 -0.88 16.57 -3.43
CA VAL A 7 -0.39 17.32 -4.59
C VAL A 7 -0.47 16.48 -5.88
N TYR A 8 -0.07 15.20 -5.87
CA TYR A 8 -0.17 14.35 -7.07
C TYR A 8 -1.61 14.04 -7.47
N PHE A 9 -2.50 13.78 -6.51
CA PHE A 9 -3.92 13.58 -6.81
C PHE A 9 -4.62 14.87 -7.23
N ALA A 10 -4.29 16.01 -6.60
CA ALA A 10 -4.81 17.32 -6.97
C ALA A 10 -4.37 17.72 -8.38
N LEU A 11 -3.11 17.45 -8.75
CA LEU A 11 -2.60 17.72 -10.09
C LEU A 11 -3.29 16.83 -11.14
N ALA A 12 -3.57 15.57 -10.82
CA ALA A 12 -4.33 14.67 -11.71
C ALA A 12 -5.78 15.15 -11.93
N VAL A 13 -6.44 15.65 -10.88
CA VAL A 13 -7.78 16.25 -10.96
C VAL A 13 -7.75 17.53 -11.79
N VAL A 14 -6.76 18.41 -11.56
CA VAL A 14 -6.60 19.65 -12.33
C VAL A 14 -6.39 19.35 -13.81
N PHE A 15 -5.52 18.40 -14.17
CA PHE A 15 -5.33 18.00 -15.57
C PHE A 15 -6.57 17.34 -16.19
N SER A 16 -7.34 16.58 -15.41
CA SER A 16 -8.59 15.98 -15.88
C SER A 16 -9.67 17.03 -16.13
N LEU A 17 -9.80 18.03 -15.25
CA LEU A 17 -10.72 19.16 -15.43
C LEU A 17 -10.29 20.06 -16.61
N LEU A 18 -8.98 20.26 -16.80
CA LEU A 18 -8.44 20.99 -17.95
C LEU A 18 -8.78 20.28 -19.27
N ALA A 19 -8.66 18.95 -19.32
CA ALA A 19 -9.01 18.15 -20.50
C ALA A 19 -10.50 18.26 -20.85
N ILE A 20 -11.39 18.28 -19.84
CA ILE A 20 -12.84 18.48 -20.03
C ILE A 20 -13.13 19.89 -20.54
N ALA A 21 -12.45 20.92 -20.01
CA ALA A 21 -12.62 22.30 -20.48
C ALA A 21 -12.19 22.49 -21.94
N ILE A 22 -11.06 21.88 -22.35
CA ILE A 22 -10.56 21.92 -23.73
C ILE A 22 -11.50 21.17 -24.69
N ARG A 23 -12.09 20.05 -24.24
CA ARG A 23 -13.11 19.32 -25.02
C ARG A 23 -14.31 20.20 -25.35
N PHE A 24 -14.70 21.08 -24.41
CA PHE A 24 -15.86 21.95 -24.54
C PHE A 24 -15.60 23.19 -25.42
N THR A 25 -14.36 23.66 -25.51
CA THR A 25 -14.00 24.89 -26.26
C THR A 25 -13.42 24.63 -27.64
N ALA A 26 -12.71 23.53 -27.86
CA ALA A 26 -11.92 23.31 -29.09
C ALA A 26 -12.57 22.37 -30.12
N GLY A 27 -13.59 21.57 -29.75
CA GLY A 27 -14.27 20.64 -30.66
C GLY A 27 -13.42 19.46 -31.20
N ASP A 28 -12.09 19.52 -31.08
CA ASP A 28 -11.19 18.48 -31.58
C ASP A 28 -11.00 17.35 -30.54
N THR A 29 -11.69 16.24 -30.82
CA THR A 29 -11.77 15.06 -29.95
C THR A 29 -10.40 14.39 -29.76
N ARG A 30 -9.47 14.53 -30.72
CA ARG A 30 -8.18 13.83 -30.71
C ARG A 30 -7.23 14.37 -29.64
N LEU A 31 -7.21 15.69 -29.47
CA LEU A 31 -6.37 16.35 -28.46
C LEU A 31 -6.84 16.02 -27.03
N ALA A 32 -8.16 15.94 -26.82
CA ALA A 32 -8.74 15.58 -25.52
C ALA A 32 -8.39 14.13 -25.13
N VAL A 33 -8.42 13.19 -26.08
CA VAL A 33 -8.04 11.79 -25.81
C VAL A 33 -6.55 11.68 -25.45
N ALA A 34 -5.67 12.38 -26.17
CA ALA A 34 -4.24 12.38 -25.86
C ALA A 34 -3.94 12.92 -24.44
N ALA A 35 -4.65 13.96 -24.00
CA ALA A 35 -4.52 14.52 -22.65
C ALA A 35 -4.96 13.53 -21.56
N VAL A 36 -6.07 12.81 -21.78
CA VAL A 36 -6.58 11.80 -20.83
C VAL A 36 -5.62 10.60 -20.74
N VAL A 37 -5.05 10.16 -21.86
CA VAL A 37 -4.06 9.07 -21.87
C VAL A 37 -2.80 9.47 -21.10
N CYS A 38 -2.29 10.69 -21.30
CA CYS A 38 -1.16 11.21 -20.53
C CYS A 38 -1.47 11.27 -19.01
N ALA A 39 -2.67 11.72 -18.62
CA ALA A 39 -3.08 11.75 -17.22
C ALA A 39 -3.12 10.34 -16.60
N GLY A 40 -3.63 9.34 -17.35
CA GLY A 40 -3.63 7.94 -16.93
C GLY A 40 -2.23 7.38 -16.69
N VAL A 41 -1.27 7.70 -17.58
CA VAL A 41 0.13 7.27 -17.42
C VAL A 41 0.76 7.85 -16.15
N PHE A 42 0.54 9.13 -15.88
CA PHE A 42 1.04 9.77 -14.65
C PHE A 42 0.40 9.18 -13.38
N LEU A 43 -0.88 8.79 -13.43
CA LEU A 43 -1.57 8.12 -12.32
C LEU A 43 -0.94 6.75 -12.01
N VAL A 44 -0.68 5.94 -13.03
CA VAL A 44 -0.06 4.61 -12.88
C VAL A 44 1.38 4.72 -12.35
N LEU A 45 2.14 5.72 -12.80
CA LEU A 45 3.48 5.98 -12.27
C LEU A 45 3.45 6.42 -10.81
N GLY A 46 2.47 7.24 -10.42
CA GLY A 46 2.23 7.63 -9.03
C GLY A 46 1.97 6.42 -8.13
N PHE A 47 1.13 5.48 -8.56
CA PHE A 47 0.88 4.24 -7.82
C PHE A 47 2.11 3.33 -7.74
N ARG A 48 2.91 3.20 -8.81
CA ARG A 48 4.15 2.41 -8.77
C ARG A 48 5.19 2.99 -7.81
N ALA A 49 5.32 4.31 -7.75
CA ALA A 49 6.22 4.98 -6.80
C ALA A 49 5.74 4.81 -5.34
N GLN A 50 4.44 4.69 -5.12
CA GLN A 50 3.83 4.46 -3.82
C GLN A 50 4.03 3.00 -3.33
N ALA A 51 3.89 2.02 -4.22
CA ALA A 51 4.09 0.61 -3.89
C ALA A 51 5.54 0.29 -3.45
N LYS A 52 6.53 0.97 -4.03
CA LYS A 52 7.95 0.79 -3.66
C LYS A 52 8.31 1.33 -2.26
N LYS A 53 7.46 2.15 -1.65
CA LYS A 53 7.73 2.80 -0.34
C LYS A 53 7.01 2.14 0.83
N VAL A 54 6.25 1.08 0.59
CA VAL A 54 5.87 0.15 1.67
C VAL A 54 7.09 -0.73 1.89
N GLU A 55 8.14 -0.16 2.46
CA GLU A 55 9.17 -0.97 3.11
C GLU A 55 8.44 -1.79 4.18
N PRO A 56 8.61 -3.12 4.20
CA PRO A 56 8.06 -3.92 5.26
C PRO A 56 8.70 -3.41 6.54
N ASP A 57 7.91 -2.70 7.33
CA ASP A 57 8.28 -2.31 8.67
C ASP A 57 8.71 -3.61 9.35
N THR A 58 10.01 -3.74 9.65
CA THR A 58 10.57 -4.93 10.27
C THR A 58 10.03 -4.96 11.68
N PHE A 59 8.82 -5.47 11.81
CA PHE A 59 8.16 -5.68 13.07
C PHE A 59 9.03 -6.64 13.88
N VAL A 60 9.69 -6.11 14.91
CA VAL A 60 10.49 -6.90 15.84
C VAL A 60 9.61 -7.20 17.04
N LEU A 61 9.50 -8.49 17.39
CA LEU A 61 8.82 -8.92 18.59
C LEU A 61 9.55 -8.39 19.83
N SER A 62 8.81 -7.86 20.79
CA SER A 62 9.36 -7.64 22.13
C SER A 62 9.61 -8.98 22.83
N PRO A 63 10.50 -9.03 23.84
CA PRO A 63 10.74 -10.25 24.60
C PRO A 63 9.47 -10.86 25.20
N GLU A 64 8.52 -10.02 25.62
CA GLU A 64 7.24 -10.44 26.20
C GLU A 64 6.29 -11.04 25.14
N GLN A 65 6.29 -10.46 23.93
CA GLN A 65 5.52 -10.99 22.81
C GLN A 65 6.08 -12.33 22.34
N GLU A 66 7.42 -12.45 22.29
CA GLU A 66 8.11 -13.69 21.96
C GLU A 66 7.78 -14.80 22.97
N ASP A 67 7.87 -14.51 24.26
CA ASP A 67 7.54 -15.48 25.32
C ASP A 67 6.06 -15.89 25.27
N THR A 68 5.17 -14.96 24.94
CA THR A 68 3.74 -15.28 24.73
C THR A 68 3.56 -16.24 23.55
N LEU A 69 4.20 -15.99 22.40
CA LEU A 69 4.10 -16.87 21.23
C LEU A 69 4.73 -18.24 21.50
N ARG A 70 5.89 -18.29 22.19
CA ARG A 70 6.53 -19.54 22.60
C ARG A 70 5.62 -20.38 23.49
N ARG A 71 4.94 -19.76 24.46
CA ARG A 71 3.94 -20.44 25.29
C ARG A 71 2.77 -20.99 24.47
N MET A 72 2.20 -20.17 23.58
CA MET A 72 1.10 -20.62 22.70
C MET A 72 1.50 -21.81 21.81
N VAL A 73 2.73 -21.82 21.29
CA VAL A 73 3.26 -22.93 20.49
C VAL A 73 3.48 -24.17 21.36
N ALA A 74 4.05 -24.01 22.56
CA ALA A 74 4.25 -25.11 23.51
C ALA A 74 2.92 -25.75 23.94
N ASP A 75 1.87 -24.95 24.08
CA ASP A 75 0.50 -25.40 24.39
C ASP A 75 -0.21 -26.07 23.19
N GLY A 76 0.46 -26.18 22.04
CA GLY A 76 -0.10 -26.74 20.80
C GLY A 76 -1.02 -25.78 20.03
N ASN A 77 -1.23 -24.55 20.50
CA ASN A 77 -2.06 -23.53 19.86
C ASN A 77 -1.28 -22.72 18.80
N ARG A 78 -0.69 -23.44 17.86
CA ARG A 78 0.07 -22.84 16.75
C ARG A 78 -0.77 -21.94 15.83
N PRO A 79 -2.01 -22.30 15.44
CA PRO A 79 -2.85 -21.42 14.63
C PRO A 79 -3.16 -20.10 15.34
N GLY A 80 -3.39 -20.14 16.65
CA GLY A 80 -3.61 -18.94 17.46
C GLY A 80 -2.37 -18.06 17.54
N ALA A 81 -1.18 -18.63 17.66
CA ALA A 81 0.07 -17.88 17.67
C ALA A 81 0.27 -17.10 16.35
N ILE A 82 -0.06 -17.72 15.20
CA ILE A 82 0.04 -17.07 13.88
C ILE A 82 -0.89 -15.87 13.79
N GLU A 83 -2.13 -16.01 14.26
CA GLU A 83 -3.07 -14.90 14.23
C GLU A 83 -2.68 -13.80 15.20
N GLN A 84 -2.20 -14.15 16.39
CA GLN A 84 -1.72 -13.18 17.38
C GLN A 84 -0.54 -12.35 16.84
N TYR A 85 0.43 -13.00 16.19
CA TYR A 85 1.53 -12.31 15.52
C TYR A 85 1.02 -11.34 14.46
N ARG A 86 0.02 -11.73 13.65
CA ARG A 86 -0.58 -10.86 12.61
C ARG A 86 -1.37 -9.69 13.19
N LEU A 87 -1.97 -9.85 14.37
CA LEU A 87 -2.64 -8.74 15.07
C LEU A 87 -1.64 -7.68 15.54
N TRP A 88 -0.45 -8.10 15.99
CA TRP A 88 0.61 -7.19 16.39
C TRP A 88 1.37 -6.58 15.20
N SER A 89 1.57 -7.36 14.15
CA SER A 89 2.24 -6.92 12.94
C SER A 89 1.25 -6.48 11.87
N ARG A 90 1.02 -5.16 11.79
CA ARG A 90 0.07 -4.52 10.86
C ARG A 90 0.20 -4.98 9.39
N HIS A 91 1.38 -5.41 8.97
CA HIS A 91 1.67 -5.78 7.58
C HIS A 91 2.17 -7.21 7.40
N ALA A 92 2.18 -8.03 8.46
CA ALA A 92 2.64 -9.41 8.33
C ALA A 92 1.74 -10.22 7.40
N SER A 93 2.34 -10.79 6.37
CA SER A 93 1.70 -11.86 5.61
C SER A 93 1.59 -13.12 6.48
N THR A 94 0.62 -13.98 6.19
CA THR A 94 0.49 -15.28 6.86
C THR A 94 1.75 -16.14 6.69
N GLY A 95 2.42 -16.06 5.54
CA GLY A 95 3.66 -16.78 5.29
C GLY A 95 4.81 -16.30 6.18
N GLN A 96 4.95 -14.98 6.35
CA GLN A 96 5.95 -14.39 7.25
C GLN A 96 5.68 -14.75 8.70
N ALA A 97 4.43 -14.58 9.17
CA ALA A 97 4.03 -14.93 10.53
C ALA A 97 4.34 -16.39 10.86
N ARG A 98 4.03 -17.31 9.91
CA ARG A 98 4.36 -18.72 10.06
C ARG A 98 5.87 -18.95 10.11
N ALA A 99 6.63 -18.38 9.19
CA ALA A 99 8.08 -18.54 9.15
C ALA A 99 8.77 -18.02 10.42
N ASP A 100 8.27 -16.93 11.01
CA ASP A 100 8.83 -16.38 12.24
C ASP A 100 8.45 -17.24 13.45
N ILE A 101 7.22 -17.75 13.52
CA ILE A 101 6.80 -18.70 14.56
C ILE A 101 7.53 -20.05 14.46
N ASP A 102 7.91 -20.49 13.25
CA ASP A 102 8.74 -21.69 13.03
C ASP A 102 10.17 -21.52 13.59
N ARG A 103 10.63 -20.29 13.83
CA ARG A 103 11.97 -19.98 14.37
C ARG A 103 11.98 -19.73 15.89
N LEU A 104 10.81 -19.60 16.50
CA LEU A 104 10.64 -19.53 17.96
C LEU A 104 10.76 -20.93 18.57
#